data_AF-A0A914XVC2-F1
#
_entry.id   AF-A0A914XVC2-F1
#
_cell.length_a   1.000
_cell.length_b   1.000
_cell.length_c   1.000
_cell.angle_alpha   90.00
_cell.angle_beta   90.00
_cell.angle_gamma   90.00
#
_symmetry.space_group_name_H-M   'P 1'
#
loop_
_entity.id
_entity.type
_entity.pdbx_description
1 polymer ?
#
loop_
_entity_poly.entity_id
_entity_poly.type
_entity_poly.pdbx_seq_one_letter_code
_entity_poly.pdbx_strand_id
1 'polypeptide(L)'
;MSFSKDQHHTFITQYLRVYGLVPSESQGPVNKFVDSYLRHDGVFLLRLIASNAGDLITTDLVYHLWQQFLQEEAAKAETLRLPRSEKEAPLRLPHAPPPIDDVDTNNFDEKQRLT
;
A
#
# COMPACT_ATOMS: atom_id res chain seq x y z
N MET A 1 -5.08 -35.67 1.13
CA MET A 1 -3.88 -35.48 0.31
C MET A 1 -3.20 -34.21 0.80
N SER A 2 -2.07 -34.31 1.51
CA SER A 2 -1.26 -33.13 1.85
C SER A 2 -0.23 -32.96 0.74
N PHE A 3 -0.26 -31.81 0.07
CA PHE A 3 0.67 -31.50 -1.01
C PHE A 3 1.82 -30.66 -0.43
N SER A 4 3.06 -30.98 -0.81
CA SER A 4 4.24 -30.25 -0.33
C SER A 4 4.23 -28.80 -0.86
N LYS A 5 4.88 -27.89 -0.12
CA LYS A 5 5.17 -26.53 -0.57
C LYS A 5 5.78 -26.52 -1.99
N ASP A 6 6.71 -27.42 -2.27
CA ASP A 6 7.38 -27.48 -3.57
C ASP A 6 6.40 -27.79 -4.73
N GLN A 7 5.38 -28.61 -4.46
CA GLN A 7 4.36 -28.94 -5.44
C GLN A 7 3.42 -27.76 -5.69
N HIS A 8 3.13 -26.96 -4.66
CA HIS A 8 2.34 -25.74 -4.79
C HIS A 8 3.05 -24.72 -5.67
N HIS A 9 4.33 -24.50 -5.39
CA HIS A 9 5.17 -23.60 -6.16
C HIS A 9 5.28 -24.05 -7.61
N THR A 10 5.56 -25.33 -7.85
CA THR A 10 5.66 -25.87 -9.21
C THR A 10 4.36 -25.68 -10.00
N PHE A 11 3.22 -25.99 -9.37
CA PHE A 11 1.90 -25.83 -9.99
C PHE A 11 1.61 -24.38 -10.35
N ILE A 12 1.85 -23.42 -9.46
CA ILE A 12 1.57 -22.00 -9.75
C ILE A 12 2.57 -21.46 -10.79
N THR A 13 3.85 -21.81 -10.66
CA THR A 13 4.90 -21.36 -11.57
C THR A 13 4.64 -21.81 -13.01
N GLN A 14 4.04 -22.98 -13.22
CA GLN A 14 3.71 -23.45 -14.57
C GLN A 14 2.74 -22.51 -15.30
N TYR A 15 1.73 -21.97 -14.61
CA TYR A 15 0.75 -21.05 -15.19
C TYR A 15 1.34 -19.65 -15.41
N LEU A 16 2.19 -19.18 -14.50
CA LEU A 16 2.87 -17.89 -14.66
C LEU A 16 3.88 -17.90 -15.82
N ARG A 17 4.50 -19.06 -16.11
CA ARG A 17 5.42 -19.22 -17.25
C ARG A 17 4.73 -19.05 -18.60
N VAL A 18 3.45 -19.38 -18.72
CA VAL A 18 2.70 -19.26 -19.99
C VAL A 18 2.71 -17.81 -20.50
N TYR A 19 2.66 -16.83 -19.60
CA TYR A 19 2.70 -15.41 -19.95
C TYR A 19 4.11 -14.80 -19.93
N GLY A 20 5.16 -15.60 -19.69
CA GLY A 20 6.53 -15.10 -19.58
C GLY A 20 6.78 -14.19 -18.37
N LEU A 21 5.93 -14.28 -17.33
CA LEU A 21 5.93 -13.36 -16.18
C LEU A 21 6.90 -13.72 -15.06
N VAL A 22 7.61 -14.84 -15.18
CA VAL A 22 8.62 -15.27 -14.19
C VAL A 22 10.01 -14.98 -14.76
N PRO A 23 10.69 -13.91 -14.31
CA PRO A 23 12.10 -13.74 -14.59
C PRO A 23 12.86 -14.90 -13.96
N SER A 24 13.74 -15.55 -14.72
CA SER A 24 14.49 -16.73 -14.26
C SER A 24 15.37 -16.46 -13.02
N GLU A 25 15.57 -15.19 -12.66
CA GLU A 25 16.54 -14.77 -11.65
C GLU A 25 15.93 -14.33 -10.31
N SER A 26 14.60 -14.16 -10.19
CA SER A 26 13.97 -13.69 -8.94
C SER A 26 12.75 -14.50 -8.50
N GLN A 27 13.00 -15.56 -7.73
CA GLN A 27 11.94 -16.38 -7.11
C GLN A 27 11.25 -15.70 -5.91
N GLY A 28 11.79 -14.58 -5.40
CA GLY A 28 11.27 -13.90 -4.20
C GLY A 28 9.80 -13.50 -4.28
N PRO A 29 9.36 -12.77 -5.34
CA PRO A 29 7.96 -12.40 -5.53
C PRO A 29 7.03 -13.61 -5.72
N VAL A 30 7.49 -14.63 -6.44
CA VAL A 30 6.72 -15.88 -6.64
C VAL A 30 6.50 -16.59 -5.32
N ASN A 31 7.54 -16.67 -4.47
CA ASN A 31 7.40 -17.28 -3.15
C ASN A 31 6.40 -16.53 -2.27
N LYS A 32 6.46 -15.19 -2.25
CA LYS A 32 5.47 -14.38 -1.52
C LYS A 32 4.06 -14.57 -2.07
N PHE A 33 3.91 -14.65 -3.38
CA PHE A 33 2.62 -14.88 -4.01
C PHE A 33 2.03 -16.23 -3.61
N VAL A 34 2.82 -17.32 -3.68
CA VAL A 34 2.33 -18.65 -3.33
C VAL A 34 2.10 -18.79 -1.82
N ASP A 35 3.07 -18.41 -1.01
CA ASP A 35 3.05 -18.70 0.44
C ASP A 35 2.19 -17.71 1.24
N SER A 36 2.14 -16.43 0.84
CA SER A 36 1.47 -15.37 1.62
C SER A 36 0.17 -14.88 0.98
N TYR A 37 0.14 -14.73 -0.34
CA TYR A 37 -1.02 -14.19 -1.05
C TYR A 37 -2.07 -15.28 -1.34
N LEU A 38 -1.70 -16.34 -2.05
CA LEU A 38 -2.58 -17.48 -2.35
C LEU A 38 -2.79 -18.38 -1.13
N ARG A 39 -1.71 -18.64 -0.39
CA ARG A 39 -1.67 -19.60 0.71
C ARG A 39 -2.05 -21.01 0.24
N HIS A 40 -2.09 -21.94 1.20
CA HIS A 40 -2.44 -23.33 0.93
C HIS A 40 -3.83 -23.47 0.27
N ASP A 41 -4.83 -22.74 0.78
CA ASP A 41 -6.21 -22.89 0.34
C ASP A 41 -6.45 -22.28 -1.05
N GLY A 42 -5.82 -21.14 -1.36
CA GLY A 42 -5.90 -20.56 -2.70
C GLY A 42 -5.29 -21.46 -3.77
N VAL A 43 -4.15 -22.10 -3.47
CA VAL A 43 -3.55 -23.09 -4.38
C VAL A 43 -4.47 -24.31 -4.56
N PHE A 44 -5.11 -24.78 -3.49
CA PHE A 44 -6.07 -25.88 -3.57
C PHE A 44 -7.28 -25.52 -4.45
N LEU A 45 -7.85 -24.33 -4.27
CA LEU A 45 -8.97 -23.86 -5.10
C LEU A 45 -8.55 -23.72 -6.57
N LEU A 46 -7.36 -23.20 -6.86
CA LEU A 46 -6.85 -23.12 -8.23
C LEU A 46 -6.67 -24.50 -8.88
N ARG A 47 -6.23 -25.51 -8.12
CA ARG A 47 -6.18 -26.91 -8.59
C ARG A 47 -7.57 -27.48 -8.85
N LEU A 48 -8.53 -27.18 -7.98
CA LEU A 48 -9.91 -27.60 -8.17
C LEU A 48 -10.51 -26.99 -9.43
N ILE A 49 -10.26 -25.70 -9.67
CA ILE A 49 -10.68 -25.00 -10.88
C ILE A 49 -10.02 -25.62 -12.12
N ALA A 50 -8.70 -25.86 -12.09
CA ALA A 50 -8.00 -26.53 -13.20
C ALA A 50 -8.62 -27.89 -13.55
N SER A 51 -8.99 -28.67 -12.54
CA SER A 51 -9.60 -29.99 -12.73
C SER A 51 -11.01 -29.95 -13.32
N ASN A 52 -11.74 -28.83 -13.22
CA ASN A 52 -13.16 -28.74 -13.62
C ASN A 52 -13.40 -27.79 -14.81
N ALA A 53 -12.64 -26.70 -14.89
CA ALA A 53 -12.75 -25.65 -15.92
C ALA A 53 -11.58 -25.66 -16.91
N GLY A 54 -10.57 -26.50 -16.68
CA GLY A 54 -9.40 -26.66 -17.55
C GLY A 54 -8.32 -25.59 -17.34
N ASP A 55 -7.22 -25.78 -18.06
CA ASP A 55 -6.02 -24.98 -17.89
C ASP A 55 -6.17 -23.56 -18.42
N LEU A 56 -6.90 -23.33 -19.52
CA LEU A 56 -7.03 -22.00 -20.12
C LEU A 56 -7.65 -20.99 -19.13
N ILE A 57 -8.79 -21.35 -18.54
CA ILE A 57 -9.48 -20.51 -17.54
C ILE A 57 -8.61 -20.33 -16.29
N THR A 58 -7.92 -21.38 -15.85
CA THR A 58 -7.02 -21.31 -14.68
C THR A 58 -5.83 -20.39 -14.95
N THR A 59 -5.29 -20.42 -16.16
CA THR A 59 -4.16 -19.60 -16.60
C THR A 59 -4.53 -18.12 -16.51
N ASP A 60 -5.69 -17.74 -17.07
CA ASP A 60 -6.21 -16.38 -16.98
C ASP A 60 -6.45 -15.96 -15.52
N LEU A 61 -7.01 -16.83 -14.69
CA LEU A 61 -7.25 -16.52 -13.28
C LEU A 61 -5.94 -16.27 -12.51
N VAL A 62 -4.94 -17.14 -12.68
CA VAL A 62 -3.62 -16.98 -12.04
C VAL A 62 -2.95 -15.69 -12.50
N TYR A 63 -3.08 -15.33 -13.79
CA TYR A 63 -2.57 -14.07 -14.33
C TYR A 63 -3.17 -12.85 -13.61
N HIS A 64 -4.50 -12.78 -13.49
CA HIS A 64 -5.16 -11.64 -12.84
C HIS A 64 -4.82 -11.54 -11.34
N LEU A 65 -4.76 -12.68 -10.64
CA LEU A 65 -4.34 -12.73 -9.24
C LEU A 65 -2.90 -12.23 -9.06
N TRP A 66 -2.01 -12.60 -9.97
CA TRP A 66 -0.62 -12.13 -9.97
C TRP A 66 -0.52 -10.62 -10.18
N GLN A 67 -1.26 -10.07 -11.15
CA GLN A 67 -1.27 -8.61 -11.38
C GLN A 67 -1.77 -7.86 -10.14
N GLN A 68 -2.85 -8.34 -9.52
CA GLN A 68 -3.39 -7.73 -8.30
C GLN A 68 -2.36 -7.80 -7.15
N PHE A 69 -1.70 -8.94 -6.97
CA PHE A 69 -0.64 -9.09 -5.98
C PHE A 69 0.49 -8.06 -6.18
N LEU A 70 0.96 -7.87 -7.42
CA LEU A 70 2.01 -6.90 -7.72
C LEU A 70 1.57 -5.46 -7.42
N GLN A 71 0.32 -5.12 -7.76
CA GLN A 71 -0.24 -3.80 -7.47
C GLN A 71 -0.32 -3.54 -5.96
N GLU A 72 -0.76 -4.53 -5.19
CA GLU A 72 -0.80 -4.45 -3.73
C GLU A 72 0.60 -4.33 -3.11
N GLU A 73 1.58 -5.10 -3.59
CA GLU A 73 2.97 -5.00 -3.10
C GLU A 73 3.59 -3.63 -3.43
N ALA A 74 3.28 -3.05 -4.60
CA ALA A 74 3.72 -1.69 -4.95
C ALA A 74 3.10 -0.64 -4.01
N ALA A 75 1.79 -0.73 -3.74
CA ALA A 75 1.09 0.19 -2.85
C ALA A 75 1.61 0.11 -1.39
N LYS A 76 1.90 -1.11 -0.90
CA LYS A 76 2.53 -1.32 0.42
C LYS A 76 3.93 -0.72 0.49
N ALA A 77 4.72 -0.85 -0.57
CA ALA A 77 6.06 -0.26 -0.64
C ALA A 77 6.02 1.28 -0.60
N GLU A 78 5.01 1.90 -1.21
CA GLU A 78 4.80 3.35 -1.18
C GLU A 78 4.35 3.86 0.19
N THR A 79 3.42 3.16 0.85
CA THR A 79 2.97 3.53 2.22
C THR A 79 4.11 3.45 3.24
N LEU A 80 5.03 2.50 3.10
CA LEU A 80 6.22 2.40 3.94
C LEU A 80 7.24 3.52 3.65
N ARG A 81 7.22 4.12 2.46
CA ARG A 81 8.15 5.18 2.05
C ARG A 81 7.73 6.59 2.50
N LEU A 82 6.51 6.78 2.98
CA LEU A 82 6.05 8.06 3.53
C LEU A 82 6.58 8.25 4.96
N PRO A 83 7.39 9.28 5.27
CA PRO A 83 7.51 9.75 6.63
C PRO A 83 6.16 10.36 7.04
N ARG A 84 5.62 9.89 8.16
CA ARG A 84 4.42 10.45 8.79
C ARG A 84 4.70 11.90 9.22
N SER A 85 4.56 12.86 8.31
CA SER A 85 4.70 14.29 8.60
C SER A 85 3.43 14.81 9.28
N GLU A 86 3.47 14.87 10.62
CA GLU A 86 2.87 15.87 11.50
C GLU A 86 1.64 16.66 10.98
N LYS A 87 0.43 16.10 10.96
CA LYS A 87 -0.82 16.90 10.85
C LYS A 87 -2.01 16.34 11.63
N GLU A 88 -1.79 15.86 12.85
CA GLU A 88 -2.86 15.74 13.85
C GLU A 88 -2.37 16.26 15.20
N ALA A 89 -2.34 17.59 15.34
CA ALA A 89 -2.46 18.22 16.64
C ALA A 89 -3.96 18.31 16.97
N PRO A 90 -4.41 17.90 18.18
CA PRO A 90 -5.82 17.96 18.54
C PRO A 90 -6.34 19.40 18.46
N LEU A 91 -7.53 19.56 17.90
CA LEU A 91 -8.31 20.81 17.87
C LEU A 91 -8.26 21.50 19.24
N ARG A 92 -7.37 22.48 19.41
CA ARG A 92 -7.41 23.39 20.54
C ARG A 92 -8.68 24.22 20.39
N LEU A 93 -9.54 24.15 21.40
CA LEU A 93 -10.69 25.04 21.62
C LEU A 93 -10.29 26.50 21.32
N PRO A 94 -11.21 27.35 20.83
CA PRO A 94 -10.91 28.75 20.57
C PRO A 94 -10.35 29.42 21.83
N HIS A 95 -9.07 29.81 21.78
CA HIS A 95 -8.44 30.59 22.82
C HIS A 95 -9.13 31.96 22.87
N ALA A 96 -9.48 32.40 24.09
CA ALA A 96 -10.19 33.64 24.38
C ALA A 96 -9.55 34.85 23.65
N PRO A 97 -10.35 35.89 23.32
CA PRO A 97 -9.79 37.12 22.75
C PRO A 97 -8.71 37.70 23.68
N PRO A 98 -7.64 38.29 23.12
CA PRO A 98 -6.56 38.86 23.92
C PRO A 98 -7.09 39.93 24.88
N PRO A 99 -6.46 40.10 26.07
CA PRO A 99 -6.84 41.16 26.99
C PRO A 99 -6.76 42.53 26.30
N ILE A 100 -7.76 43.37 26.56
CA ILE A 100 -7.71 44.78 26.18
C ILE A 100 -6.64 45.41 27.08
N ASP A 101 -5.46 45.65 26.53
CA ASP A 101 -4.48 46.50 27.23
C ASP A 101 -5.02 47.93 27.22
N ASP A 102 -5.26 48.41 28.42
CA ASP A 102 -5.78 49.74 28.69
C ASP A 102 -4.89 50.83 28.06
N VAL A 103 -5.58 51.81 27.51
CA VAL A 103 -5.10 53.08 26.94
C VAL A 103 -3.92 53.68 27.71
N ASP A 104 -2.78 53.88 27.04
CA ASP A 104 -1.81 54.92 27.41
C ASP A 104 -2.09 56.18 26.58
N THR A 105 -3.04 56.96 27.08
CA THR A 105 -3.09 58.41 26.86
C THR A 105 -1.80 58.97 27.43
N ASN A 106 -0.84 59.32 26.58
CA ASN A 106 -0.01 60.52 26.69
C ASN A 106 1.16 60.43 25.73
N ASN A 107 1.50 61.59 25.15
CA ASN A 107 2.79 61.94 24.57
C ASN A 107 2.98 61.74 23.07
N PHE A 108 2.44 62.67 22.27
CA PHE A 108 3.19 63.30 21.17
C PHE A 108 2.63 64.72 20.95
N ASP A 109 2.78 65.54 21.98
CA ASP A 109 2.98 66.97 21.77
C ASP A 109 4.48 67.23 21.65
N GLU A 110 4.81 68.29 20.92
CA GLU A 110 6.13 68.89 20.75
C GLU A 110 6.92 68.62 19.45
N LYS A 111 6.81 69.66 18.60
CA LYS A 111 7.88 70.31 17.82
C LYS A 111 8.13 69.64 16.46
N GLN A 112 7.90 70.32 15.34
CA GLN A 112 8.43 71.65 14.95
C GLN A 112 7.44 72.29 13.95
N ARG A 113 6.92 73.52 14.17
CA ARG A 113 7.55 74.83 13.86
C ARG A 113 8.06 74.90 12.41
N LEU A 114 7.37 75.60 11.51
CA LEU A 114 7.58 77.00 11.03
C LEU A 114 7.42 76.86 9.49
N THR A 115 6.78 77.69 8.66
CA THR A 115 6.44 79.11 8.62
C THR A 115 5.31 79.25 7.59
#